data_AF-W6MX71-F1
#
_entry.id   AF-W6MX71-F1
#
_cell.length_a   1.000
_cell.length_b   1.000
_cell.length_c   1.000
_cell.angle_alpha   90.00
_cell.angle_beta   90.00
_cell.angle_gamma   90.00
#
_symmetry.space_group_name_H-M   'P 1'
#
loop_
_entity.id
_entity.type
_entity.pdbx_description
1 polymer ?
#
loop_
_entity_poly.entity_id
_entity_poly.type
_entity_poly.pdbx_seq_one_letter_code
_entity_poly.pdbx_strand_id
1 'polypeptide(L)'
;MRVTGVLLAAGSLISGAAAFRDSAPFLFGWPAVEELSYLTPFADIKAKSHILSSNICSTDDKLVIVTIPGLSKDLLNDGYLDTISDFIQSKQNEGAKYTPHVRYARNEDSSLSAHESCTVDNIDVVKDENWLSRMEEAQAQAIFLKFPEEVSKINEYFEQLTLILSSKHKVIVQGLPTFAEPTVPAIQKRDDTVSEEDYNKIQQELDQAFQEIEDMIESENSDKPISIYEKSVSAAFNTTDGSLFDKYSYFTPGIWMCTLVSLFLVFVFGVALNWLSSLQVSYRAFDKPFNARKKTQ
;
A
#
# COMPACT_ATOMS: atom_id res chain seq x y z
N MET A 1 27.60 -20.98 26.66
CA MET A 1 26.59 -19.99 27.09
C MET A 1 26.20 -19.17 25.85
N ARG A 2 24.94 -19.29 25.41
CA ARG A 2 24.18 -18.38 24.54
C ARG A 2 24.59 -18.20 23.07
N VAL A 3 23.95 -18.99 22.20
CA VAL A 3 23.80 -18.75 20.73
C VAL A 3 22.57 -17.85 20.44
N THR A 4 22.10 -17.09 21.43
CA THR A 4 20.86 -16.29 21.38
C THR A 4 21.12 -14.87 20.86
N GLY A 5 21.71 -14.73 19.67
CA GLY A 5 22.03 -13.43 19.09
C GLY A 5 21.37 -13.12 17.74
N VAL A 6 21.02 -14.15 16.95
CA VAL A 6 20.70 -13.96 15.52
C VAL A 6 19.18 -13.98 15.23
N LEU A 7 18.33 -14.36 16.20
CA LEU A 7 16.88 -14.51 16.00
C LEU A 7 16.05 -13.23 16.23
N LEU A 8 16.66 -12.12 16.67
CA LEU A 8 15.93 -10.88 17.02
C LEU A 8 15.69 -9.91 15.86
N ALA A 9 16.26 -10.14 14.67
CA ALA A 9 16.14 -9.21 13.54
C ALA A 9 14.97 -9.52 12.57
N ALA A 10 14.38 -10.73 12.63
CA ALA A 10 13.29 -11.10 11.72
C ALA A 10 11.89 -10.65 12.21
N GLY A 11 11.76 -10.27 13.48
CA GLY A 11 10.46 -9.87 14.07
C GLY A 11 10.00 -8.45 13.71
N SER A 12 10.89 -7.56 13.25
CA SER A 12 10.54 -6.16 13.00
C SER A 12 10.00 -5.89 11.58
N LEU A 13 10.30 -6.75 10.60
CA LEU A 13 9.87 -6.54 9.21
C LEU A 13 8.42 -6.99 8.95
N ILE A 14 7.89 -7.93 9.73
CA ILE A 14 6.49 -8.39 9.62
C ILE A 14 5.52 -7.33 10.19
N SER A 15 6.00 -6.46 11.09
CA SER A 15 5.15 -5.43 11.71
C SER A 15 4.85 -4.25 10.78
N GLY A 16 5.61 -4.07 9.69
CA GLY A 16 5.39 -2.99 8.73
C GLY A 16 4.13 -3.19 7.88
N ALA A 17 3.94 -4.38 7.30
CA ALA A 17 2.79 -4.66 6.44
C ALA A 17 1.45 -4.68 7.21
N ALA A 18 1.47 -5.14 8.47
CA ALA A 18 0.28 -5.12 9.32
C ALA A 18 -0.19 -3.69 9.68
N ALA A 19 0.70 -2.69 9.63
CA ALA A 19 0.34 -1.31 9.92
C ALA A 19 -0.54 -0.65 8.83
N PHE A 20 -0.60 -1.22 7.62
CA PHE A 20 -1.32 -0.69 6.46
C PHE A 20 -2.56 -1.49 6.05
N ARG A 21 -2.87 -2.60 6.76
CA ARG A 21 -3.95 -3.54 6.42
C ARG A 21 -5.33 -2.89 6.30
N ASP A 22 -5.58 -1.85 7.09
CA ASP A 22 -6.82 -1.07 7.09
C ASP A 22 -6.54 0.40 6.77
N SER A 23 -5.75 0.64 5.72
CA SER A 23 -5.44 1.99 5.25
C SER A 23 -6.04 2.29 3.89
N ALA A 24 -6.61 3.48 3.75
CA ALA A 24 -7.11 3.99 2.47
C ALA A 24 -6.69 5.45 2.28
N PRO A 25 -6.57 5.92 1.02
CA PRO A 25 -6.18 7.29 0.72
C PRO A 25 -7.30 8.26 1.08
N PHE A 26 -6.90 9.47 1.47
CA PHE A 26 -7.81 10.56 1.78
C PHE A 26 -7.31 11.85 1.15
N LEU A 27 -8.19 12.52 0.42
CA LEU A 27 -7.86 13.66 -0.43
C LEU A 27 -8.67 14.89 0.00
N PHE A 28 -7.98 16.00 0.19
CA PHE A 28 -8.58 17.30 0.48
C PHE A 28 -8.37 18.25 -0.69
N GLY A 29 -9.46 18.86 -1.16
CA GLY A 29 -9.39 19.78 -2.29
C GLY A 29 -8.85 21.18 -1.97
N TRP A 30 -8.73 21.57 -0.70
CA TRP A 30 -8.35 22.95 -0.34
C TRP A 30 -7.23 23.01 0.70
N PRO A 31 -6.47 24.12 0.76
CA PRO A 31 -5.24 24.21 1.54
C PRO A 31 -5.46 24.36 3.06
N ALA A 32 -6.69 24.23 3.58
CA ALA A 32 -6.94 24.47 5.00
C ALA A 32 -6.52 23.32 5.92
N VAL A 33 -5.98 22.23 5.38
CA VAL A 33 -5.43 21.15 6.20
C VAL A 33 -3.91 21.30 6.26
N GLU A 34 -3.40 21.56 7.47
CA GLU A 34 -1.97 21.47 7.77
C GLU A 34 -1.37 20.16 7.25
N GLU A 35 -0.08 20.17 6.92
CA GLU A 35 0.66 19.06 6.32
C GLU A 35 0.36 17.74 7.05
N LEU A 36 -0.41 16.87 6.38
CA LEU A 36 -0.79 15.57 6.92
C LEU A 36 0.41 14.64 6.80
N SER A 37 0.68 13.90 7.88
CA SER A 37 1.73 12.89 7.89
C SER A 37 1.38 11.74 6.95
N TYR A 38 2.40 11.06 6.42
CA TYR A 38 2.25 9.92 5.49
C TYR A 38 1.25 8.86 5.98
N LEU A 39 1.18 8.64 7.30
CA LEU A 39 0.22 7.79 7.97
C LEU A 39 -0.51 8.59 9.04
N THR A 40 -1.82 8.75 8.91
CA THR A 40 -2.64 9.50 9.87
C THR A 40 -3.78 8.62 10.40
N PRO A 41 -4.02 8.53 11.73
CA PRO A 41 -5.19 7.87 12.28
C PRO A 41 -6.49 8.56 11.85
N PHE A 42 -7.53 7.79 11.53
CA PHE A 42 -8.83 8.36 11.14
C PHE A 42 -9.46 9.23 12.24
N ALA A 43 -9.22 8.94 13.52
CA ALA A 43 -9.74 9.74 14.64
C ALA A 43 -9.31 11.21 14.58
N ASP A 44 -8.05 11.46 14.18
CA ASP A 44 -7.52 12.81 14.03
C ASP A 44 -8.16 13.53 12.84
N ILE A 45 -8.42 12.80 11.76
CA ILE A 45 -9.12 13.32 10.58
C ILE A 45 -10.57 13.65 10.90
N LYS A 46 -11.26 12.81 11.67
CA LYS A 46 -12.64 13.05 12.12
C LYS A 46 -12.75 14.31 12.97
N ALA A 47 -11.81 14.52 13.89
CA ALA A 47 -11.75 15.73 14.70
C ALA A 47 -11.50 16.98 13.83
N LYS A 48 -10.56 16.90 12.87
CA LYS A 48 -10.27 17.98 11.92
C LYS A 48 -11.44 18.25 10.97
N SER A 49 -12.09 17.21 10.45
CA SER A 49 -13.23 17.35 9.54
C SER A 49 -14.43 17.99 10.22
N HIS A 50 -14.65 17.69 11.49
CA HIS A 50 -15.70 18.32 12.29
C HIS A 50 -15.47 19.84 12.42
N ILE A 51 -14.25 20.27 12.72
CA ILE A 51 -13.88 21.70 12.80
C ILE A 51 -13.94 22.36 11.40
N LEU A 52 -13.53 21.67 10.36
CA LEU A 52 -13.62 22.19 8.99
C LEU A 52 -15.08 22.38 8.56
N SER A 53 -15.94 21.43 8.91
CA SER A 53 -17.36 21.52 8.57
C SER A 53 -18.04 22.71 9.26
N SER A 54 -17.68 23.08 10.50
CA SER A 54 -18.26 24.26 11.15
C SER A 54 -17.93 25.58 10.43
N ASN A 55 -16.71 25.71 9.92
CA ASN A 55 -16.27 26.89 9.18
C ASN A 55 -16.96 26.98 7.81
N ILE A 56 -17.19 25.84 7.15
CA ILE A 56 -17.82 25.77 5.82
C ILE A 56 -19.33 25.98 5.92
N CYS A 57 -19.99 25.44 6.94
CA CYS A 57 -21.43 25.61 7.13
C CYS A 57 -21.82 27.01 7.60
N SER A 58 -20.85 27.80 8.07
CA SER A 58 -21.02 29.22 8.34
C SER A 58 -20.88 30.09 7.08
N THR A 59 -20.35 29.54 5.98
CA THR A 59 -20.23 30.20 4.68
C THR A 59 -21.28 29.66 3.69
N ASP A 60 -21.54 30.39 2.61
CA ASP A 60 -22.42 29.95 1.50
C ASP A 60 -21.74 28.90 0.60
N ASP A 61 -20.68 28.25 1.11
CA ASP A 61 -19.93 27.22 0.39
C ASP A 61 -20.59 25.86 0.65
N LYS A 62 -20.81 25.07 -0.40
CA LYS A 62 -21.31 23.70 -0.29
C LYS A 62 -20.15 22.72 -0.10
N LEU A 63 -20.24 21.83 0.89
CA LEU A 63 -19.29 20.76 1.14
C LEU A 63 -19.79 19.46 0.49
N VAL A 64 -18.97 18.85 -0.35
CA VAL A 64 -19.26 17.56 -0.99
C VAL A 64 -18.22 16.53 -0.53
N ILE A 65 -18.68 15.46 0.11
CA ILE A 65 -17.83 14.37 0.58
C ILE A 65 -18.15 13.13 -0.25
N VAL A 66 -17.20 12.71 -1.08
CA VAL A 66 -17.31 11.52 -1.92
C VAL A 66 -16.62 10.36 -1.21
N THR A 67 -17.37 9.31 -0.90
CA THR A 67 -16.87 8.09 -0.24
C THR A 67 -16.78 6.97 -1.26
N ILE A 68 -15.58 6.43 -1.44
CA ILE A 68 -15.29 5.37 -2.41
C ILE A 68 -14.81 4.12 -1.66
N PRO A 69 -15.63 3.06 -1.61
CA PRO A 69 -15.20 1.78 -1.05
C PRO A 69 -14.21 1.07 -1.97
N GLY A 70 -13.21 0.41 -1.38
CA GLY A 70 -12.19 -0.35 -2.10
C GLY A 70 -11.06 0.49 -2.71
N LEU A 71 -11.00 1.79 -2.44
CA LEU A 71 -9.95 2.65 -2.95
C LEU A 71 -8.63 2.35 -2.24
N SER A 72 -7.65 1.80 -2.98
CA SER A 72 -6.31 1.48 -2.49
C SER A 72 -5.24 2.34 -3.20
N LYS A 73 -4.05 2.43 -2.60
CA LYS A 73 -2.91 3.15 -3.22
C LYS A 73 -2.48 2.52 -4.55
N ASP A 74 -2.64 1.21 -4.70
CA ASP A 74 -2.23 0.53 -5.93
C ASP A 74 -3.15 0.90 -7.10
N LEU A 75 -4.46 1.02 -6.83
CA LEU A 75 -5.44 1.51 -7.80
C LEU A 75 -5.23 2.98 -8.16
N LEU A 76 -4.81 3.78 -7.17
CA LEU A 76 -4.43 5.15 -7.39
C LEU A 76 -3.29 5.27 -8.42
N ASN A 77 -2.26 4.42 -8.36
CA ASN A 77 -1.13 4.48 -9.30
C ASN A 77 -1.47 3.99 -10.72
N ASP A 78 -2.62 3.33 -10.93
CA ASP A 78 -3.03 2.73 -12.20
C ASP A 78 -3.82 3.71 -13.11
N GLY A 79 -3.51 5.02 -13.02
CA GLY A 79 -4.14 6.08 -13.81
C GLY A 79 -5.43 6.68 -13.22
N TYR A 80 -6.06 6.04 -12.22
CA TYR A 80 -7.21 6.62 -11.52
C TYR A 80 -6.84 7.86 -10.69
N LEU A 81 -5.58 7.97 -10.23
CA LEU A 81 -5.09 9.21 -9.61
C LEU A 81 -5.17 10.38 -10.56
N ASP A 82 -4.91 10.20 -11.86
CA ASP A 82 -4.87 11.31 -12.79
C ASP A 82 -6.27 11.89 -12.90
N THR A 83 -7.32 11.08 -13.07
CA THR A 83 -8.71 11.56 -13.10
C THR A 83 -9.16 12.19 -11.79
N ILE A 84 -8.85 11.58 -10.65
CA ILE A 84 -9.27 12.11 -9.34
C ILE A 84 -8.47 13.39 -9.00
N SER A 85 -7.18 13.42 -9.32
CA SER A 85 -6.32 14.58 -9.09
C SER A 85 -6.62 15.70 -10.07
N ASP A 86 -6.94 15.40 -11.32
CA ASP A 86 -7.43 16.36 -12.32
C ASP A 86 -8.78 16.92 -11.91
N PHE A 87 -9.69 16.09 -11.38
CA PHE A 87 -10.95 16.56 -10.81
C PHE A 87 -10.73 17.54 -9.65
N ILE A 88 -9.79 17.23 -8.75
CA ILE A 88 -9.50 18.11 -7.61
C ILE A 88 -8.74 19.38 -8.07
N GLN A 89 -7.74 19.25 -8.95
CA GLN A 89 -6.93 20.36 -9.47
C GLN A 89 -7.73 21.29 -10.38
N SER A 90 -8.59 20.74 -11.26
CA SER A 90 -9.44 21.54 -12.15
C SER A 90 -10.48 22.38 -11.42
N LYS A 91 -10.83 21.99 -10.19
CA LYS A 91 -11.84 22.70 -9.38
C LYS A 91 -11.22 23.59 -8.32
N GLN A 92 -9.95 23.42 -7.97
CA GLN A 92 -9.33 24.15 -6.86
C GLN A 92 -7.93 24.69 -7.23
N ASN A 93 -7.86 26.02 -7.40
CA ASN A 93 -6.68 26.76 -7.86
C ASN A 93 -5.47 26.73 -6.89
N GLU A 94 -5.59 26.16 -5.70
CA GLU A 94 -4.56 26.22 -4.66
C GLU A 94 -4.33 24.85 -4.00
N GLY A 95 -3.41 24.08 -4.57
CA GLY A 95 -2.66 23.03 -3.87
C GLY A 95 -3.49 21.97 -3.16
N ALA A 96 -4.12 21.08 -3.93
CA ALA A 96 -4.69 19.84 -3.41
C ALA A 96 -3.64 19.07 -2.59
N LYS A 97 -3.97 18.73 -1.34
CA LYS A 97 -3.08 17.92 -0.48
C LYS A 97 -3.68 16.53 -0.27
N TYR A 98 -2.84 15.51 -0.40
CA TYR A 98 -3.24 14.11 -0.29
C TYR A 98 -2.52 13.43 0.87
N THR A 99 -3.24 12.58 1.61
CA THR A 99 -2.64 11.62 2.53
C THR A 99 -2.79 10.23 1.94
N PRO A 100 -1.68 9.55 1.60
CA PRO A 100 -1.75 8.26 0.94
C PRO A 100 -2.31 7.16 1.86
N HIS A 101 -2.14 7.29 3.19
CA HIS A 101 -2.59 6.27 4.14
C HIS A 101 -3.31 6.87 5.35
N VAL A 102 -4.62 6.66 5.42
CA VAL A 102 -5.44 6.90 6.61
C VAL A 102 -5.77 5.58 7.25
N ARG A 103 -5.38 5.39 8.51
CA ARG A 103 -5.61 4.13 9.24
C ARG A 103 -6.96 4.13 9.94
N TYR A 104 -7.80 3.18 9.59
CA TYR A 104 -9.09 2.92 10.24
C TYR A 104 -8.88 1.85 11.33
N ALA A 105 -9.46 2.07 12.52
CA ALA A 105 -9.34 1.11 13.61
C ALA A 105 -10.41 0.02 13.52
N ARG A 106 -11.64 0.40 13.16
CA ARG A 106 -12.80 -0.48 12.98
C ARG A 106 -13.70 0.05 11.86
N ASN A 107 -14.56 -0.82 11.34
CA ASN A 107 -15.60 -0.47 10.36
C ASN A 107 -16.58 0.61 10.85
N GLU A 108 -16.91 0.64 12.14
CA GLU A 108 -17.80 1.65 12.73
C GLU A 108 -17.16 3.05 12.79
N ASP A 109 -15.83 3.12 12.73
CA ASP A 109 -15.11 4.38 12.72
C ASP A 109 -15.05 5.00 11.32
N SER A 110 -15.66 4.40 10.28
CA SER A 110 -15.52 4.86 8.90
C SER A 110 -16.33 6.10 8.53
N SER A 111 -17.42 6.38 9.26
CA SER A 111 -18.36 7.44 8.89
C SER A 111 -17.86 8.81 9.36
N LEU A 112 -17.64 9.73 8.42
CA LEU A 112 -17.51 11.15 8.75
C LEU A 112 -18.86 11.69 9.23
N SER A 113 -18.84 12.47 10.29
CA SER A 113 -19.99 13.23 10.78
C SER A 113 -19.70 14.72 10.60
N ALA A 114 -20.60 15.43 9.91
CA ALA A 114 -20.55 16.89 9.85
C ALA A 114 -20.94 17.50 11.21
N HIS A 115 -20.57 18.76 11.42
CA HIS A 115 -20.95 19.51 12.61
C HIS A 115 -22.47 19.66 12.71
N GLU A 116 -23.01 19.69 13.93
CA GLU A 116 -24.46 19.74 14.22
C GLU A 116 -25.17 20.96 13.61
N SER A 117 -24.42 22.01 13.24
CA SER A 117 -24.94 23.21 12.58
C SER A 117 -25.20 23.04 11.08
N CYS A 118 -24.74 21.95 10.47
CA CYS A 118 -24.81 21.74 9.03
C CYS A 118 -26.07 20.94 8.66
N THR A 119 -26.78 21.36 7.61
CA THR A 119 -27.78 20.51 6.96
C THR A 119 -27.07 19.45 6.13
N VAL A 120 -27.27 18.19 6.49
CA VAL A 120 -26.61 17.04 5.88
C VAL A 120 -27.60 16.26 5.02
N ASP A 121 -27.21 15.96 3.79
CA ASP A 121 -27.92 15.00 2.94
C ASP A 121 -27.01 13.82 2.59
N ASN A 122 -27.57 12.60 2.59
CA ASN A 122 -26.84 11.36 2.32
C ASN A 122 -27.43 10.71 1.06
N ILE A 123 -26.62 10.62 0.01
CA ILE A 123 -27.04 10.11 -1.30
C ILE A 123 -26.19 8.88 -1.63
N ASP A 124 -26.85 7.78 -1.97
CA ASP A 124 -26.21 6.51 -2.34
C ASP A 124 -26.37 6.32 -3.86
N VAL A 125 -25.27 6.43 -4.61
CA VAL A 125 -25.26 6.42 -6.08
C VAL A 125 -25.85 5.13 -6.66
N VAL A 126 -25.78 4.02 -5.91
CA VAL A 126 -26.31 2.73 -6.35
C VAL A 126 -27.82 2.63 -6.12
N LYS A 127 -28.33 3.25 -5.06
CA LYS A 127 -29.75 3.15 -4.68
C LYS A 127 -30.60 4.24 -5.31
N ASP A 128 -30.02 5.40 -5.56
CA ASP A 128 -30.69 6.56 -6.12
C ASP A 128 -30.37 6.69 -7.62
N GLU A 129 -31.23 6.15 -8.49
CA GLU A 129 -31.02 6.20 -9.96
C GLU A 129 -30.88 7.63 -10.50
N ASN A 130 -31.47 8.62 -9.83
CA ASN A 130 -31.39 10.05 -10.16
C ASN A 130 -30.58 10.86 -9.12
N TRP A 131 -29.46 10.30 -8.65
CA TRP A 131 -28.64 10.93 -7.62
C TRP A 131 -28.12 12.33 -8.00
N LEU A 132 -27.88 12.59 -9.30
CA LEU A 132 -27.44 13.90 -9.82
C LEU A 132 -28.52 14.97 -9.57
N SER A 133 -29.78 14.68 -9.93
CA SER A 133 -30.89 15.62 -9.75
C SER A 133 -31.17 15.89 -8.28
N ARG A 134 -31.06 14.86 -7.42
CA ARG A 134 -31.16 15.04 -5.97
C ARG A 134 -30.05 15.94 -5.44
N MET A 135 -28.83 15.79 -5.93
CA MET A 135 -27.70 16.63 -5.51
C MET A 135 -27.91 18.10 -5.91
N GLU A 136 -28.48 18.36 -7.09
CA GLU A 136 -28.78 19.72 -7.55
C GLU A 136 -29.94 20.36 -6.76
N GLU A 137 -30.99 19.59 -6.50
CA GLU A 137 -32.17 20.03 -5.75
C GLU A 137 -31.91 20.11 -4.23
N ALA A 138 -30.86 19.45 -3.73
CA ALA A 138 -30.49 19.46 -2.34
C ALA A 138 -30.08 20.88 -1.89
N GLN A 139 -30.86 21.42 -0.95
CA GLN A 139 -30.53 22.64 -0.21
C GLN A 139 -29.57 22.38 0.96
N ALA A 140 -29.01 21.17 1.06
CA ALA A 140 -28.07 20.80 2.09
C ALA A 140 -26.72 21.51 1.89
N GLN A 141 -26.11 21.94 3.00
CA GLN A 141 -24.78 22.53 3.02
C GLN A 141 -23.68 21.46 2.92
N ALA A 142 -23.94 20.25 3.42
CA ALA A 142 -23.04 19.11 3.35
C ALA A 142 -23.72 17.92 2.67
N ILE A 143 -23.13 17.43 1.58
CA ILE A 143 -23.65 16.31 0.79
C ILE A 143 -22.66 15.16 0.89
N PHE A 144 -23.12 14.01 1.37
CA PHE A 144 -22.36 12.77 1.44
C PHE A 144 -22.77 11.87 0.28
N LEU A 145 -21.84 11.62 -0.63
CA LEU A 145 -22.03 10.76 -1.78
C LEU A 145 -21.31 9.44 -1.55
N LYS A 146 -22.04 8.33 -1.56
CA LYS A 146 -21.44 6.99 -1.48
C LYS A 146 -21.41 6.35 -2.85
N PHE A 147 -20.21 6.02 -3.32
CA PHE A 147 -19.99 5.34 -4.59
C PHE A 147 -20.05 3.82 -4.42
N PRO A 148 -20.35 3.08 -5.51
CA PRO A 148 -20.21 1.63 -5.52
C PRO A 148 -18.76 1.20 -5.32
N GLU A 149 -18.59 -0.06 -4.90
CA GLU A 149 -17.27 -0.73 -4.81
C GLU A 149 -16.67 -1.05 -6.19
N GLU A 150 -17.47 -0.97 -7.25
CA GLU A 150 -17.05 -1.25 -8.62
C GLU A 150 -16.13 -0.15 -9.17
N VAL A 151 -14.82 -0.39 -9.11
CA VAL A 151 -13.76 0.55 -9.49
C VAL A 151 -13.85 0.98 -10.96
N SER A 152 -14.34 0.11 -11.84
CA SER A 152 -14.39 0.34 -13.29
C SER A 152 -15.29 1.51 -13.72
N LYS A 153 -16.28 1.89 -12.91
CA LYS A 153 -17.21 2.99 -13.22
C LYS A 153 -16.86 4.31 -12.52
N ILE A 154 -15.80 4.33 -11.71
CA ILE A 154 -15.42 5.50 -10.92
C ILE A 154 -15.20 6.72 -11.82
N ASN A 155 -14.52 6.54 -12.96
CA ASN A 155 -14.21 7.65 -13.87
C ASN A 155 -15.48 8.30 -14.44
N GLU A 156 -16.46 7.49 -14.85
CA GLU A 156 -17.74 7.98 -15.37
C GLU A 156 -18.49 8.83 -14.33
N TYR A 157 -18.51 8.39 -13.07
CA TYR A 157 -19.14 9.15 -11.99
C TYR A 157 -18.40 10.46 -11.69
N PHE A 158 -17.07 10.49 -11.75
CA PHE A 158 -16.29 11.71 -11.57
C PHE A 158 -16.47 12.70 -12.72
N GLU A 159 -16.58 12.23 -13.96
CA GLU A 159 -16.91 13.10 -15.11
C GLU A 159 -18.29 13.75 -14.93
N GLN A 160 -19.30 12.98 -14.51
CA GLN A 160 -20.63 13.49 -14.21
C GLN A 160 -20.63 14.50 -13.06
N LEU A 161 -19.89 14.22 -11.97
CA LEU A 161 -19.70 15.16 -10.87
C LEU A 161 -19.04 16.47 -11.35
N THR A 162 -18.04 16.38 -12.23
CA THR A 162 -17.33 17.55 -12.76
C THR A 162 -18.27 18.53 -13.47
N LEU A 163 -19.34 18.03 -14.09
CA LEU A 163 -20.33 18.86 -14.78
C LEU A 163 -21.24 19.64 -13.81
N ILE A 164 -21.60 19.04 -12.67
CA ILE A 164 -22.53 19.65 -11.70
C ILE A 164 -21.80 20.54 -10.68
N LEU A 165 -20.58 20.17 -10.30
CA LEU A 165 -19.85 20.92 -9.28
C LEU A 165 -19.29 22.24 -9.85
N SER A 166 -19.87 23.34 -9.38
CA SER A 166 -19.33 24.70 -9.56
C SER A 166 -18.13 24.97 -8.65
N SER A 167 -17.30 25.97 -8.98
CA SER A 167 -16.07 26.34 -8.25
C SER A 167 -16.26 26.76 -6.77
N LYS A 168 -17.49 26.98 -6.32
CA LYS A 168 -17.82 27.25 -4.91
C LYS A 168 -17.96 25.99 -4.04
N HIS A 169 -18.00 24.81 -4.65
CA HIS A 169 -18.11 23.55 -3.92
C HIS A 169 -16.71 23.14 -3.42
N LYS A 170 -16.62 22.81 -2.13
CA LYS A 170 -15.40 22.22 -1.54
C LYS A 170 -15.55 20.72 -1.53
N VAL A 171 -14.57 20.01 -2.09
CA VAL A 171 -14.66 18.56 -2.28
C VAL A 171 -13.66 17.83 -1.37
N ILE A 172 -14.15 16.79 -0.72
CA ILE A 172 -13.36 15.78 -0.01
C ILE A 172 -13.57 14.45 -0.72
N VAL A 173 -12.49 13.71 -1.00
CA VAL A 173 -12.59 12.32 -1.44
C VAL A 173 -12.03 11.42 -0.35
N GLN A 174 -12.90 10.59 0.22
CA GLN A 174 -12.58 9.59 1.23
C GLN A 174 -12.51 8.21 0.57
N GLY A 175 -11.34 7.58 0.59
CA GLY A 175 -11.22 6.15 0.35
C GLY A 175 -11.62 5.36 1.58
N LEU A 176 -12.39 4.29 1.39
CA LEU A 176 -12.71 3.34 2.43
C LEU A 176 -12.05 1.99 2.15
N PRO A 177 -11.27 1.43 3.09
CA PRO A 177 -10.66 0.13 2.88
C PRO A 177 -11.74 -0.94 2.84
N THR A 178 -11.54 -1.97 2.03
CA THR A 178 -12.25 -3.23 2.21
C THR A 178 -11.70 -3.84 3.50
N PHE A 179 -12.49 -3.78 4.57
CA PHE A 179 -12.13 -4.46 5.81
C PHE A 179 -12.09 -5.95 5.49
N ALA A 180 -10.89 -6.46 5.24
CA ALA A 180 -10.68 -7.88 5.05
C ALA A 180 -11.03 -8.53 6.39
N GLU A 181 -12.27 -9.03 6.49
CA GLU A 181 -12.59 -10.04 7.49
C GLU A 181 -11.45 -11.05 7.43
N PRO A 182 -10.92 -11.51 8.58
CA PRO A 182 -9.97 -12.59 8.59
C PRO A 182 -10.70 -13.84 8.09
N THR A 183 -10.86 -13.95 6.78
CA THR A 183 -10.83 -15.22 6.09
C THR A 183 -9.46 -15.76 6.43
N VAL A 184 -9.42 -16.55 7.49
CA VAL A 184 -8.46 -17.63 7.61
C VAL A 184 -8.42 -18.21 6.19
N PRO A 185 -7.30 -18.10 5.44
CA PRO A 185 -7.23 -18.83 4.20
C PRO A 185 -7.46 -20.27 4.63
N ALA A 186 -8.64 -20.81 4.32
CA ALA A 186 -8.81 -22.23 4.32
C ALA A 186 -7.69 -22.68 3.39
N ILE A 187 -6.64 -23.24 3.97
CA ILE A 187 -5.68 -24.02 3.22
C ILE A 187 -6.55 -25.13 2.66
N GLN A 188 -7.11 -24.89 1.47
CA GLN A 188 -7.57 -25.94 0.61
C GLN A 188 -6.27 -26.70 0.35
N LYS A 189 -6.11 -27.81 1.09
CA LYS A 189 -5.28 -28.92 0.64
C LYS A 189 -5.56 -29.03 -0.84
N ARG A 190 -4.55 -28.82 -1.68
CA ARG A 190 -4.59 -29.32 -3.06
C ARG A 190 -5.03 -30.77 -2.93
N ASP A 191 -6.22 -31.06 -3.42
CA ASP A 191 -6.68 -32.42 -3.55
C ASP A 191 -5.81 -33.02 -4.65
N ASP A 192 -4.88 -33.90 -4.30
CA ASP A 192 -3.95 -34.57 -5.22
C ASP A 192 -4.68 -35.63 -6.08
N THR A 193 -5.99 -35.52 -6.27
CA THR A 193 -6.77 -36.35 -7.19
C THR A 193 -7.01 -35.57 -8.47
N VAL A 194 -5.99 -35.51 -9.32
CA VAL A 194 -6.17 -35.19 -10.74
C VAL A 194 -6.97 -36.33 -11.34
N SER A 195 -8.16 -36.05 -11.89
CA SER A 195 -8.96 -37.05 -12.61
C SER A 195 -8.23 -37.44 -13.90
N GLU A 196 -8.29 -38.71 -14.29
CA GLU A 196 -7.79 -39.18 -15.60
C GLU A 196 -8.35 -38.34 -16.77
N GLU A 197 -9.55 -37.79 -16.61
CA GLU A 197 -10.19 -36.90 -17.59
C GLU A 197 -9.44 -35.58 -17.78
N ASP A 198 -8.84 -35.02 -16.71
CA ASP A 198 -8.06 -33.79 -16.77
C ASP A 198 -6.69 -34.02 -17.44
N TYR A 199 -6.09 -35.19 -17.22
CA TYR A 199 -4.83 -35.57 -17.87
C TYR A 199 -4.99 -35.72 -19.39
N ASN A 200 -6.08 -36.35 -19.81
CA ASN A 200 -6.41 -36.53 -21.22
C ASN A 200 -6.72 -35.18 -21.89
N LYS A 201 -7.40 -34.26 -21.18
CA LYS A 201 -7.68 -32.92 -21.70
C LYS A 201 -6.41 -32.08 -21.86
N ILE A 202 -5.51 -32.13 -20.89
CA ILE A 202 -4.22 -31.42 -20.96
C ILE A 202 -3.35 -31.99 -22.08
N GLN A 203 -3.33 -33.32 -22.27
CA GLN A 203 -2.63 -33.94 -23.40
C GLN A 203 -3.21 -33.51 -24.74
N GLN A 204 -4.54 -33.43 -24.85
CA GLN A 204 -5.19 -32.98 -26.08
C GLN A 204 -4.90 -31.53 -26.41
N GLU A 205 -4.89 -30.63 -25.42
CA GLU A 205 -4.52 -29.21 -25.60
C GLU A 205 -3.04 -29.07 -26.00
N LEU A 206 -2.17 -29.91 -25.43
CA LEU A 206 -0.73 -29.88 -25.74
C LEU A 206 -0.43 -30.42 -27.14
N ASP A 207 -1.07 -31.52 -27.55
CA ASP A 207 -0.91 -32.11 -28.89
C ASP A 207 -1.44 -31.17 -29.98
N GLN A 208 -2.55 -30.47 -29.70
CA GLN A 208 -3.09 -29.45 -30.59
C GLN A 208 -2.12 -28.27 -30.76
N ALA A 209 -1.52 -27.79 -29.68
CA ALA A 209 -0.54 -26.70 -29.73
C ALA A 209 0.73 -27.12 -30.50
N PHE A 210 1.19 -28.37 -30.37
CA PHE A 210 2.34 -28.87 -31.14
C PHE A 210 2.04 -28.95 -32.64
N GLN A 211 0.85 -29.41 -33.02
CA GLN A 211 0.44 -29.44 -34.43
C GLN A 211 0.33 -28.04 -35.04
N GLU A 212 -0.22 -27.07 -34.30
CA GLU A 212 -0.31 -25.68 -34.76
C GLU A 212 1.09 -25.06 -34.95
N ILE A 213 2.03 -25.37 -34.08
CA ILE A 213 3.43 -24.95 -34.21
C ILE A 213 4.08 -25.61 -35.44
N GLU A 214 3.83 -26.91 -35.68
CA GLU A 214 4.41 -27.65 -36.80
C GLU A 214 3.86 -27.18 -38.15
N ASP A 215 2.56 -26.91 -38.24
CA ASP A 215 1.93 -26.29 -39.42
C ASP A 215 2.47 -24.87 -39.68
N MET A 216 2.72 -24.09 -38.63
CA MET A 216 3.36 -22.77 -38.78
C MET A 216 4.81 -22.90 -39.29
N ILE A 217 5.56 -23.87 -38.80
CA ILE A 217 6.95 -24.14 -39.23
C ILE A 217 6.99 -24.65 -40.69
N GLU A 218 6.05 -25.49 -41.11
CA GLU A 218 6.03 -26.03 -42.48
C GLU A 218 5.60 -24.98 -43.52
N SER A 219 4.73 -24.04 -43.12
CA SER A 219 4.30 -22.92 -43.97
C SER A 219 5.41 -21.89 -44.24
N GLU A 220 6.42 -21.80 -43.36
CA GLU A 220 7.61 -20.96 -43.53
C GLU A 220 8.82 -21.78 -43.97
N ASN A 221 8.92 -22.05 -45.28
CA ASN A 221 10.14 -22.62 -45.88
C ASN A 221 11.35 -21.69 -45.64
N SER A 222 12.15 -21.97 -44.61
CA SER A 222 13.51 -21.44 -44.47
C SER A 222 14.39 -22.33 -43.61
N ASP A 223 15.35 -22.98 -44.28
CA ASP A 223 16.52 -23.67 -43.72
C ASP A 223 17.35 -22.77 -42.79
N LYS A 224 16.91 -22.57 -41.54
CA LYS A 224 17.77 -22.06 -40.46
C LYS A 224 17.48 -22.80 -39.15
N PRO A 225 18.51 -23.31 -38.45
CA PRO A 225 18.31 -23.98 -37.18
C PRO A 225 17.78 -22.98 -36.14
N ILE A 226 16.60 -23.27 -35.60
CA ILE A 226 15.97 -22.52 -34.50
C ILE A 226 16.84 -22.74 -33.25
N SER A 227 17.62 -21.73 -32.86
CA SER A 227 18.33 -21.74 -31.58
C SER A 227 17.35 -21.45 -30.45
N ILE A 228 17.13 -22.44 -29.57
CA ILE A 228 16.26 -22.37 -28.39
C ILE A 228 16.73 -21.32 -27.35
N TYR A 229 17.86 -20.65 -27.59
CA TYR A 229 18.43 -19.65 -26.67
C TYR A 229 18.11 -18.19 -26.99
N GLU A 230 17.26 -17.89 -27.98
CA GLU A 230 16.89 -16.50 -28.23
C GLU A 230 15.38 -16.26 -28.06
N LYS A 231 15.08 -15.60 -26.94
CA LYS A 231 14.01 -14.62 -26.79
C LYS A 231 12.61 -15.16 -27.12
N SER A 232 11.94 -15.63 -26.06
CA SER A 232 10.48 -15.70 -26.00
C SER A 232 9.86 -14.50 -26.71
N VAL A 233 9.16 -14.77 -27.80
CA VAL A 233 8.31 -13.82 -28.51
C VAL A 233 7.42 -13.19 -27.46
N SER A 234 7.71 -11.93 -27.15
CA SER A 234 6.90 -11.09 -26.31
C SER A 234 5.58 -10.88 -27.03
N ALA A 235 4.60 -11.75 -26.75
CA ALA A 235 3.21 -11.34 -26.77
C ALA A 235 3.13 -10.05 -25.95
N ALA A 236 2.56 -9.01 -26.56
CA ALA A 236 2.54 -7.65 -26.08
C ALA A 236 1.90 -7.55 -24.68
N PHE A 237 2.73 -7.70 -23.64
CA PHE A 237 2.46 -7.22 -22.31
C PHE A 237 3.27 -5.93 -22.16
N ASN A 238 2.63 -4.81 -22.50
CA ASN A 238 3.12 -3.48 -22.12
C ASN A 238 2.97 -3.34 -20.60
N THR A 239 3.81 -4.03 -19.85
CA THR A 239 4.19 -3.56 -18.53
C THR A 239 5.59 -3.02 -18.64
N THR A 240 5.69 -1.71 -18.64
CA THR A 240 6.82 -0.99 -18.07
C THR A 240 6.90 -1.28 -16.57
N ASP A 241 7.02 -2.55 -16.20
CA ASP A 241 7.48 -2.92 -14.87
C ASP A 241 9.00 -2.97 -14.97
N GLY A 242 9.59 -1.79 -14.75
CA GLY A 242 11.00 -1.68 -14.41
C GLY A 242 11.34 -2.66 -13.30
N SER A 243 12.62 -3.04 -13.25
CA SER A 243 13.15 -3.98 -12.26
C SER A 243 12.62 -3.61 -10.86
N LEU A 244 12.34 -4.59 -10.00
CA LEU A 244 11.85 -4.34 -8.63
C LEU A 244 12.75 -3.37 -7.83
N PHE A 245 13.98 -3.15 -8.29
CA PHE A 245 14.93 -2.18 -7.77
C PHE A 245 14.75 -0.75 -8.30
N ASP A 246 14.10 -0.52 -9.44
CA ASP A 246 13.85 0.83 -9.99
C ASP A 246 12.81 1.59 -9.17
N LYS A 247 11.83 0.88 -8.59
CA LYS A 247 10.78 1.47 -7.75
C LYS A 247 11.19 1.61 -6.27
N TYR A 248 12.32 1.03 -5.84
CA TYR A 248 12.73 0.97 -4.43
C TYR A 248 13.89 1.93 -4.09
N SER A 249 13.56 3.22 -3.91
CA SER A 249 14.54 4.29 -3.67
C SER A 249 15.26 4.23 -2.30
N TYR A 250 14.80 3.39 -1.37
CA TYR A 250 15.37 3.32 -0.01
C TYR A 250 16.69 2.54 0.07
N PHE A 251 16.96 1.64 -0.88
CA PHE A 251 18.23 0.91 -0.97
C PHE A 251 18.98 1.33 -2.22
N THR A 252 19.39 2.61 -2.27
CA THR A 252 20.30 3.05 -3.32
C THR A 252 21.56 2.18 -3.34
N PRO A 253 22.15 1.91 -4.51
CA PRO A 253 23.37 1.11 -4.59
C PRO A 253 24.49 1.60 -3.65
N GLY A 254 24.56 2.92 -3.42
CA GLY A 254 25.48 3.53 -2.47
C GLY A 254 25.20 3.19 -1.01
N ILE A 255 23.94 3.28 -0.55
CA ILE A 255 23.61 2.94 0.84
C ILE A 255 23.92 1.46 1.13
N TRP A 256 23.66 0.58 0.17
CA TRP A 256 23.87 -0.86 0.33
C TRP A 256 25.35 -1.21 0.47
N MET A 257 26.21 -0.61 -0.37
CA MET A 257 27.66 -0.77 -0.28
C MET A 257 28.22 -0.22 1.04
N CYS A 258 27.78 0.97 1.47
CA CYS A 258 28.18 1.54 2.76
C CYS A 258 27.73 0.67 3.94
N THR A 259 26.53 0.09 3.87
CA THR A 259 26.00 -0.77 4.94
C THR A 259 26.81 -2.06 5.07
N LEU A 260 27.18 -2.69 3.94
CA LEU A 260 28.05 -3.88 3.93
C LEU A 260 29.42 -3.60 4.54
N VAL A 261 30.05 -2.49 4.14
CA VAL A 261 31.36 -2.09 4.69
C VAL A 261 31.26 -1.78 6.19
N SER A 262 30.21 -1.07 6.61
CA SER A 262 29.97 -0.77 8.03
C SER A 262 29.80 -2.05 8.85
N LEU A 263 29.00 -3.00 8.37
CA LEU A 263 28.78 -4.29 9.03
C LEU A 263 30.08 -5.09 9.14
N PHE A 264 30.88 -5.12 8.08
CA PHE A 264 32.18 -5.78 8.08
C PHE A 264 33.14 -5.16 9.10
N LEU A 265 33.17 -3.83 9.20
CA LEU A 265 34.01 -3.12 10.16
C LEU A 265 33.57 -3.35 11.60
N VAL A 266 32.26 -3.36 11.86
CA VAL A 266 31.68 -3.71 13.18
C VAL A 266 32.00 -5.16 13.55
N PHE A 267 32.02 -6.09 12.58
CA PHE A 267 32.39 -7.48 12.82
C PHE A 267 33.84 -7.61 13.30
N VAL A 268 34.80 -6.99 12.59
CA VAL A 268 36.22 -7.00 12.99
C VAL A 268 36.41 -6.29 14.34
N PHE A 269 35.70 -5.18 14.56
CA PHE A 269 35.73 -4.45 15.83
C PHE A 269 35.18 -5.30 16.99
N GLY A 270 34.11 -6.06 16.76
CA GLY A 270 33.55 -6.99 17.76
C GLY A 270 34.52 -8.12 18.12
N VAL A 271 35.26 -8.65 17.14
CA VAL A 271 36.35 -9.60 17.43
C VAL A 271 37.42 -8.93 18.28
N ALA A 272 37.87 -7.72 17.93
CA ALA A 272 38.87 -6.99 18.72
C ALA A 272 38.42 -6.73 20.17
N LEU A 273 37.16 -6.36 20.40
CA LEU A 273 36.60 -6.20 21.74
C LEU A 273 36.56 -7.51 22.54
N ASN A 274 36.27 -8.64 21.89
CA ASN A 274 36.32 -9.95 22.55
C ASN A 274 37.76 -10.31 22.98
N TRP A 275 38.75 -10.01 22.14
CA TRP A 275 40.16 -10.17 22.50
C TRP A 275 40.55 -9.28 23.67
N LEU A 276 40.15 -8.01 23.64
CA LEU A 276 40.41 -7.06 24.73
C LEU A 276 39.73 -7.49 26.03
N SER A 277 38.49 -7.95 25.98
CA SER A 277 37.77 -8.43 27.16
C SER A 277 38.33 -9.73 27.74
N SER A 278 39.08 -10.50 26.95
CA SER A 278 39.71 -11.75 27.40
C SER A 278 41.02 -11.50 28.17
N LEU A 279 41.52 -10.26 28.24
CA LEU A 279 42.70 -9.93 29.04
C LEU A 279 42.34 -9.99 30.53
N GLN A 280 42.69 -11.12 31.14
CA GLN A 280 42.64 -11.29 32.58
C GLN A 280 43.98 -10.86 33.18
N VAL A 281 43.93 -9.94 34.15
CA VAL A 281 45.12 -9.58 34.93
C VAL A 281 45.36 -10.67 35.97
N SER A 282 46.54 -11.29 35.92
CA SER A 282 46.92 -12.36 36.86
C SER A 282 47.32 -11.78 38.23
N TYR A 283 46.33 -11.32 39.00
CA TYR A 283 46.55 -10.76 40.35
C TYR A 283 47.26 -11.74 41.30
N ARG A 284 47.08 -13.05 41.10
CA ARG A 284 47.72 -14.12 41.89
C ARG A 284 49.25 -14.16 41.75
N ALA A 285 49.82 -13.58 40.70
CA ALA A 285 51.28 -13.48 40.53
C ALA A 285 51.90 -12.38 41.39
N PHE A 286 51.10 -11.40 41.82
CA PHE A 286 51.53 -10.31 42.69
C PHE A 286 51.32 -10.62 44.18
N ASP A 287 50.57 -11.67 44.51
CA ASP A 287 50.41 -12.13 45.88
C ASP A 287 51.65 -12.89 46.35
N LYS A 288 52.23 -12.45 47.48
CA LYS A 288 53.36 -13.12 48.10
C LYS A 288 52.93 -14.53 48.56
N PRO A 289 53.60 -15.62 48.14
CA PRO A 289 53.20 -16.96 48.56
C PRO A 289 53.42 -17.12 50.06
N PHE A 290 52.33 -17.28 50.82
CA PHE A 290 52.39 -17.60 52.25
C PHE A 290 52.64 -19.10 52.43
N ASN A 291 53.91 -19.49 52.46
CA ASN A 291 54.33 -20.86 52.78
C ASN A 291 54.57 -21.00 54.29
N ALA A 292 53.55 -21.37 55.06
CA ALA A 292 53.67 -21.59 56.51
C ALA A 292 54.70 -22.67 56.89
N ARG A 293 54.92 -23.66 56.01
CA ARG A 293 55.90 -24.75 56.23
C ARG A 293 57.35 -24.42 55.90
N LYS A 294 57.66 -23.26 55.32
CA LYS A 294 59.04 -22.81 55.05
C LYS A 294 59.59 -21.84 56.11
N LYS A 295 58.83 -21.54 57.17
CA LYS A 295 59.27 -20.67 58.27
C LYS A 295 59.60 -21.41 59.57
N THR A 296 59.53 -22.75 59.56
CA THR A 296 59.85 -23.60 60.72
C THR A 296 60.90 -24.66 60.39
N GLN A 297 61.84 -24.34 59.50
CA GLN A 297 63.12 -25.03 59.38
C GLN A 297 64.22 -23.98 59.24
#